data_AF-A0A7C6A7H5-F1
#
_entry.id   AF-A0A7C6A7H5-F1
#
_cell.length_a   1.000
_cell.length_b   1.000
_cell.length_c   1.000
_cell.angle_alpha   90.00
_cell.angle_beta   90.00
_cell.angle_gamma   90.00
#
_symmetry.space_group_name_H-M   'P 1'
#
loop_
_entity.id
_entity.type
_entity.pdbx_description
1 polymer ?
#
loop_
_entity_poly.entity_id
_entity_poly.type
_entity_poly.pdbx_seq_one_letter_code
_entity_poly.pdbx_strand_id
1 'polypeptide(L)'
;MNKIKVPFKFNLEYTLESGQIFRISKINDGYRVFSSVIFDVYFDGNYLYYNNADENYIKRFFSLDVDFDKITNEISKDTHINKALKAF
;
A
#
# COMPACT_ATOMS: atom_id res chain seq x y z
N MET A 1 -6.04 5.20 16.35
CA MET A 1 -5.26 4.45 15.34
C MET A 1 -3.89 5.08 15.24
N ASN A 2 -2.84 4.27 15.15
CA ASN A 2 -1.52 4.76 14.80
C ASN A 2 -1.53 5.22 13.33
N LYS A 3 -0.56 6.05 12.94
CA LYS A 3 -0.47 6.52 11.55
C LYS A 3 0.98 6.62 11.09
N ILE A 4 1.19 6.37 9.81
CA ILE A 4 2.47 6.54 9.13
C ILE A 4 2.28 7.41 7.88
N LYS A 5 3.19 8.36 7.66
CA LYS A 5 3.20 9.16 6.44
C LYS A 5 3.67 8.28 5.28
N VAL A 6 2.93 8.26 4.18
CA VAL A 6 3.30 7.46 3.01
C VAL A 6 4.25 8.29 2.11
N PRO A 7 5.45 7.78 1.77
CA PRO A 7 6.48 8.61 1.14
C PRO A 7 6.34 8.78 -0.38
N PHE A 8 5.43 8.05 -1.03
CA PHE A 8 5.24 8.05 -2.49
C PHE A 8 3.74 8.06 -2.85
N LYS A 9 3.42 8.17 -4.14
CA LYS A 9 2.04 8.07 -4.64
C LYS A 9 1.49 6.67 -4.32
N PHE A 10 0.55 6.60 -3.39
CA PHE A 10 0.01 5.36 -2.86
C PHE A 10 -1.50 5.30 -2.99
N ASN A 11 -2.01 4.09 -3.22
CA ASN A 11 -3.44 3.80 -3.23
C ASN A 11 -3.66 2.47 -2.51
N LEU A 12 -4.42 2.52 -1.41
CA LEU A 12 -4.65 1.36 -0.56
C LEU A 12 -5.47 0.28 -1.27
N GLU A 13 -6.50 0.67 -2.03
CA GLU A 13 -7.36 -0.25 -2.78
C GLU A 13 -6.55 -0.99 -3.85
N TYR A 14 -5.80 -0.28 -4.68
CA TYR A 14 -5.00 -0.92 -5.73
C TYR A 14 -3.88 -1.78 -5.13
N THR A 15 -3.33 -1.38 -3.99
CA THR A 15 -2.34 -2.20 -3.30
C THR A 15 -2.96 -3.51 -2.81
N LEU A 16 -4.11 -3.46 -2.12
CA LEU A 16 -4.70 -4.67 -1.53
C LEU A 16 -5.43 -5.53 -2.57
N GLU A 17 -6.02 -4.93 -3.60
CA GLU A 17 -6.88 -5.61 -4.59
C GLU A 17 -6.18 -5.88 -5.94
N SER A 18 -4.88 -5.60 -6.09
CA SER A 18 -4.12 -5.92 -7.32
C SER A 18 -3.96 -7.43 -7.62
N GLY A 19 -4.50 -8.30 -6.76
CA GLY A 19 -4.35 -9.75 -6.86
C GLY A 19 -3.14 -10.31 -6.10
N GLN A 20 -2.36 -9.48 -5.41
CA GLN A 20 -1.24 -9.93 -4.57
C GLN A 20 -1.67 -10.46 -3.19
N ILE A 21 -2.82 -10.01 -2.68
CA ILE A 21 -3.36 -10.41 -1.37
C ILE A 21 -4.81 -10.89 -1.54
N PHE A 22 -5.14 -12.03 -0.94
CA PHE A 22 -6.49 -12.62 -1.03
C PHE A 22 -7.26 -12.61 0.29
N ARG A 23 -6.55 -12.51 1.42
CA ARG A 23 -7.15 -12.58 2.76
C ARG A 23 -7.40 -11.18 3.31
N ILE A 24 -8.31 -10.45 2.67
CA ILE A 24 -8.73 -9.09 3.05
C ILE A 24 -10.25 -9.01 3.13
N SER A 25 -10.75 -8.08 3.94
CA SER A 25 -12.16 -7.74 4.02
C SER A 25 -12.30 -6.22 4.06
N LYS A 26 -13.12 -5.66 3.17
CA LYS A 26 -13.44 -4.22 3.19
C LYS A 26 -14.30 -3.91 4.41
N ILE A 27 -13.91 -2.91 5.20
CA ILE A 27 -14.60 -2.50 6.43
C ILE A 27 -14.67 -0.97 6.51
N ASN A 28 -15.89 -0.42 6.59
CA ASN A 28 -16.12 1.03 6.54
C ASN A 28 -15.36 1.66 5.35
N ASP A 29 -14.48 2.64 5.62
CA ASP A 29 -13.65 3.32 4.63
C ASP A 29 -12.32 2.62 4.33
N GLY A 30 -12.03 1.49 4.98
CA GLY A 30 -10.74 0.81 4.94
C GLY A 30 -10.83 -0.70 4.75
N TYR A 31 -9.80 -1.40 5.22
CA TYR A 31 -9.66 -2.84 5.06
C TYR A 31 -9.18 -3.49 6.34
N ARG A 32 -9.66 -4.70 6.60
CA ARG A 32 -9.08 -5.66 7.54
C ARG A 32 -8.22 -6.63 6.75
N VAL A 33 -6.97 -6.78 7.16
CA VAL A 33 -5.99 -7.67 6.53
C VAL A 33 -5.73 -8.85 7.45
N PHE A 34 -5.85 -10.07 6.92
CA PHE A 34 -5.59 -11.31 7.65
C PHE A 34 -4.26 -11.92 7.20
N SER A 35 -3.19 -11.52 7.87
CA SER A 35 -1.82 -12.01 7.61
C SER A 35 -1.26 -12.72 8.86
N SER A 36 0.07 -12.77 9.05
CA SER A 36 0.68 -13.23 10.30
C SER A 36 0.19 -12.42 11.51
N VAL A 37 -0.19 -11.17 11.28
CA VAL A 37 -0.91 -10.31 12.20
C VAL A 37 -2.23 -9.89 11.55
N ILE A 38 -3.31 -9.81 12.32
CA ILE A 38 -4.60 -9.27 11.85
C ILE A 38 -4.65 -7.80 12.22
N PHE A 39 -4.83 -6.94 11.22
CA PHE A 39 -4.80 -5.49 11.42
C PHE A 39 -5.79 -4.78 10.49
N ASP A 40 -6.27 -3.62 10.91
CA ASP A 40 -7.13 -2.75 10.10
C ASP A 40 -6.32 -1.57 9.57
N VAL A 41 -6.61 -1.15 8.35
CA VAL A 41 -5.95 -0.02 7.68
C VAL A 41 -6.93 0.88 6.95
N TYR A 42 -6.59 2.16 6.91
CA TYR A 42 -7.30 3.19 6.17
C TYR A 42 -6.29 4.23 5.64
N PHE A 43 -6.53 4.79 4.46
CA PHE A 43 -5.67 5.81 3.87
C PHE A 43 -6.47 7.07 3.54
N ASP A 44 -6.03 8.23 4.04
CA ASP A 44 -6.70 9.52 3.84
C ASP A 44 -6.16 10.34 2.65
N GLY A 45 -5.20 9.77 1.90
CA GLY A 45 -4.47 10.47 0.84
C GLY A 45 -3.06 10.93 1.24
N ASN A 46 -2.71 10.93 2.52
CA ASN A 46 -1.39 11.33 3.01
C ASN A 46 -0.85 10.38 4.09
N TYR A 47 -1.72 9.92 4.98
CA TYR A 47 -1.38 9.03 6.08
C TYR A 47 -2.10 7.69 5.96
N LEU A 48 -1.33 6.61 6.17
CA LEU A 48 -1.88 5.28 6.37
C LEU A 48 -2.13 5.09 7.88
N TYR A 49 -3.39 5.03 8.25
CA TYR A 49 -3.84 4.73 9.61
C TYR A 49 -3.92 3.23 9.79
N TYR A 50 -3.54 2.75 10.97
CA TYR A 50 -3.56 1.33 11.29
C TYR A 50 -3.87 1.04 12.78
N ASN A 51 -4.31 -0.18 13.07
CA ASN A 51 -4.46 -0.71 14.43
C ASN A 51 -3.88 -2.15 14.52
N ASN A 52 -3.72 -2.69 15.74
CA ASN A 52 -3.38 -4.10 15.97
C ASN A 52 -2.09 -4.64 15.32
N ALA A 53 -1.19 -3.76 14.88
CA ALA A 53 0.15 -4.09 14.41
C ALA A 53 1.14 -2.99 14.82
N ASP A 54 2.42 -3.33 14.93
CA ASP A 54 3.48 -2.35 15.16
C ASP A 54 3.89 -1.63 13.86
N GLU A 55 4.50 -0.45 14.01
CA GLU A 55 4.89 0.39 12.87
C GLU A 55 5.85 -0.31 11.91
N ASN A 56 6.80 -1.11 12.42
CA ASN A 56 7.78 -1.78 11.57
C ASN A 56 7.13 -2.91 10.77
N TYR A 57 6.14 -3.61 11.33
CA TYR A 57 5.33 -4.56 10.59
C TYR A 57 4.58 -3.87 9.44
N ILE A 58 3.92 -2.75 9.70
CA ILE A 58 3.19 -1.98 8.68
C ILE A 58 4.11 -1.45 7.60
N LYS A 59 5.28 -0.88 7.96
CA LYS A 59 6.28 -0.42 7.00
C LYS A 59 6.69 -1.53 6.04
N ARG A 60 7.06 -2.70 6.56
CA ARG A 60 7.48 -3.84 5.73
C ARG A 60 6.33 -4.42 4.93
N PHE A 61 5.15 -4.56 5.52
CA PHE A 61 3.99 -5.14 4.84
C PHE A 61 3.61 -4.33 3.59
N PHE A 62 3.60 -2.99 3.69
CA PHE A 62 3.30 -2.10 2.57
C PHE A 62 4.54 -1.61 1.81
N SER A 63 5.73 -2.16 2.11
CA SER A 63 7.01 -1.74 1.49
C SER A 63 7.24 -0.22 1.52
N LEU A 64 6.86 0.44 2.62
CA LEU A 64 6.97 1.89 2.78
C LEU A 64 8.42 2.37 2.95
N ASP A 65 9.34 1.45 3.17
CA ASP A 65 10.79 1.67 3.26
C ASP A 65 11.52 1.45 1.93
N VAL A 66 10.80 1.07 0.87
CA VAL A 66 11.34 0.91 -0.48
C VAL A 66 11.21 2.22 -1.26
N ASP A 67 12.25 2.56 -2.01
CA ASP A 67 12.25 3.70 -2.94
C ASP A 67 11.44 3.36 -4.21
N PHE A 68 10.12 3.49 -4.10
CA PHE A 68 9.18 3.19 -5.17
C PHE A 68 9.34 4.13 -6.37
N ASP A 69 9.73 5.39 -6.13
CA ASP A 69 10.00 6.36 -7.19
C ASP A 69 11.20 5.92 -8.03
N LYS A 70 12.28 5.43 -7.41
CA LYS A 70 13.40 4.84 -8.16
C LYS A 70 12.98 3.64 -9.00
N ILE A 71 12.17 2.73 -8.47
CA ILE A 71 11.69 1.56 -9.22
C ILE A 71 10.85 2.00 -10.43
N THR A 72 9.87 2.88 -10.20
CA THR A 72 8.97 3.35 -11.27
C THR A 72 9.71 4.15 -12.34
N ASN A 73 10.70 4.97 -11.95
CA ASN A 73 11.57 5.69 -12.89
C ASN A 73 12.40 4.74 -13.76
N GLU A 74 12.89 3.62 -13.22
CA GLU A 74 13.66 2.65 -14.00
C GLU A 74 12.80 1.83 -14.95
N ILE A 75 11.65 1.32 -14.49
CA ILE A 75 10.79 0.48 -15.35
C ILE A 75 9.99 1.30 -16.37
N SER A 76 9.75 2.59 -16.12
CA SER A 76 9.05 3.48 -17.07
C SER A 76 9.86 3.82 -18.33
N LYS A 77 11.12 3.38 -18.41
CA LYS A 77 11.93 3.41 -19.64
C LYS A 77 11.32 2.52 -20.73
N ASP A 78 10.60 1.47 -20.34
CA ASP A 78 9.78 0.68 -21.26
C ASP A 78 8.45 1.40 -21.53
N THR A 79 8.12 1.59 -22.81
CA THR A 79 6.94 2.37 -23.22
C THR A 79 5.62 1.69 -22.89
N HIS A 80 5.57 0.36 -22.91
CA HIS A 80 4.38 -0.41 -22.53
C HIS A 80 4.16 -0.36 -21.02
N ILE A 81 5.23 -0.51 -20.23
CA ILE A 81 5.17 -0.38 -18.78
C ILE A 81 4.79 1.06 -18.38
N ASN A 82 5.39 2.07 -19.00
CA ASN A 82 5.05 3.47 -18.73
C ASN A 82 3.56 3.76 -18.98
N LYS A 83 2.99 3.17 -20.04
CA LYS A 83 1.55 3.29 -20.31
C LYS A 83 0.71 2.67 -19.19
N ALA A 84 1.12 1.51 -18.66
CA ALA A 84 0.46 0.88 -17.53
C ALA A 84 0.58 1.71 -16.24
N LEU A 85 1.76 2.27 -15.96
CA LEU A 85 1.99 3.15 -14.81
C LEU A 85 1.13 4.42 -14.84
N LYS A 86 0.86 4.98 -16.03
CA LYS A 86 0.01 6.17 -16.20
C LYS A 86 -1.49 5.91 -16.03
N ALA A 87 -1.92 4.65 -16.10
CA ALA A 87 -3.30 4.27 -15.78
C ALA A 87 -3.59 4.35 -14.28
N PHE A 88 -2.56 4.62 -13.46
CA PHE A 88 -2.58 4.72 -12.01
C PHE A 88 -2.29 6.15 -11.51
#